data_AF-A0A8T4NR06-F1
#
_entry.id   AF-A0A8T4NR06-F1
#
_cell.length_a   1.000
_cell.length_b   1.000
_cell.length_c   1.000
_cell.angle_alpha   90.00
_cell.angle_beta   90.00
_cell.angle_gamma   90.00
#
_symmetry.space_group_name_H-M   'P 1'
#
loop_
_entity.id
_entity.type
_entity.pdbx_description
1 polymer ?
#
loop_
_entity_poly.entity_id
_entity_poly.type
_entity_poly.pdbx_seq_one_letter_code
_entity_poly.pdbx_strand_id
1 'polypeptide(L)' 'MDHTKIKETLKNLRAALTDELKGHNFYIKAAEIAKSDGVNEAAEFFRNAAKVEKGHANEVEEILKKLR' A
#
# COMPACT_ATOMS: atom_id res chain seq x y z
N MET A 1 16.13 -22.63 -14.60
CA MET A 1 15.44 -21.35 -14.31
C MET A 1 16.47 -20.40 -13.73
N ASP A 2 16.47 -19.13 -14.14
CA ASP A 2 17.40 -18.14 -13.60
C ASP A 2 16.97 -17.74 -12.17
N HIS A 3 17.60 -18.37 -11.18
CA HIS A 3 17.29 -18.16 -9.77
C HIS A 3 17.65 -16.75 -9.28
N THR A 4 18.44 -15.99 -10.03
CA THR A 4 18.82 -14.61 -9.69
C THR A 4 17.64 -13.67 -9.89
N LYS A 5 16.93 -13.79 -11.02
CA LYS A 5 15.74 -12.99 -11.30
C LYS A 5 14.63 -13.19 -10.27
N ILE A 6 14.42 -14.44 -9.83
CA ILE A 6 13.41 -14.74 -8.79
C ILE A 6 13.77 -14.05 -7.46
N LYS A 7 15.05 -14.05 -7.06
CA LYS A 7 15.50 -13.35 -5.85
C LYS A 7 15.30 -11.84 -5.95
N GLU A 8 15.57 -11.25 -7.11
CA GLU A 8 15.35 -9.82 -7.36
C GLU A 8 13.86 -9.47 -7.34
N THR A 9 13.00 -10.27 -7.98
CA THR A 9 11.55 -10.10 -7.91
C THR A 9 11.03 -10.16 -6.47
N LEU A 10 11.49 -11.12 -5.66
CA LEU A 10 11.12 -11.22 -4.25
C LEU A 10 11.58 -10.01 -3.43
N LYS A 11 12.74 -9.43 -3.74
CA LYS A 11 13.22 -8.19 -3.11
C LYS A 11 12.31 -7.02 -3.46
N ASN A 12 11.97 -6.87 -4.74
CA ASN A 12 11.13 -5.78 -5.23
C ASN A 12 9.70 -5.87 -4.67
N LEU A 13 9.11 -7.05 -4.61
CA LEU A 13 7.78 -7.26 -4.02
C LEU A 13 7.75 -6.92 -2.51
N ARG A 14 8.81 -7.24 -1.75
CA ARG A 14 8.89 -6.84 -0.33
C ARG A 14 9.02 -5.33 -0.16
N ALA A 15 9.77 -4.67 -1.04
CA ALA A 15 9.86 -3.21 -1.06
C ALA A 15 8.49 -2.58 -1.38
N ALA A 16 7.81 -3.07 -2.43
CA ALA A 16 6.48 -2.63 -2.80
C ALA A 16 5.50 -2.77 -1.62
N LEU A 17 5.42 -3.94 -0.97
CA LEU A 17 4.57 -4.13 0.21
C LEU A 17 4.82 -3.09 1.30
N THR A 18 6.09 -2.79 1.57
CA THR A 18 6.46 -1.78 2.57
C THR A 18 5.96 -0.40 2.17
N ASP A 19 6.07 -0.06 0.89
CA ASP A 19 5.65 1.24 0.37
C ASP A 19 4.13 1.38 0.29
N GLU A 20 3.40 0.33 -0.07
CA GLU A 20 1.92 0.30 -0.02
C GLU A 20 1.40 0.51 1.42
N LEU A 21 2.04 -0.12 2.42
CA LEU A 21 1.68 0.08 3.82
C LEU A 21 2.02 1.50 4.31
N LYS A 22 3.10 2.11 3.82
CA LYS A 22 3.38 3.54 4.09
C LYS A 22 2.32 4.43 3.45
N GLY A 23 1.95 4.16 2.19
CA GLY A 23 0.90 4.89 1.47
C GLY A 23 -0.45 4.81 2.20
N HIS A 24 -0.85 3.62 2.63
CA HIS A 24 -2.04 3.42 3.46
C HIS A 24 -2.04 4.32 4.69
N ASN A 25 -0.98 4.26 5.51
CA ASN A 25 -0.87 5.04 6.74
C ASN A 25 -0.80 6.56 6.47
N PHE A 26 -0.14 6.96 5.38
CA PHE A 26 -0.08 8.35 4.96
C PHE A 26 -1.48 8.89 4.65
N TYR A 27 -2.27 8.18 3.84
CA TYR A 27 -3.61 8.62 3.48
C TYR A 27 -4.61 8.57 4.63
N ILE A 28 -4.45 7.65 5.59
CA ILE A 28 -5.23 7.71 6.84
C ILE A 28 -4.96 9.02 7.59
N LYS A 29 -3.70 9.40 7.78
CA LYS A 29 -3.35 10.67 8.44
C LYS A 29 -3.84 11.88 7.65
N ALA A 30 -3.71 11.87 6.33
CA ALA A 30 -4.21 12.94 5.47
C ALA A 30 -5.74 13.09 5.59
N ALA A 31 -6.47 11.97 5.70
CA ALA A 31 -7.91 11.99 5.91
C ALA A 31 -8.30 12.57 7.28
N GLU A 32 -7.53 12.27 8.33
CA GLU A 32 -7.74 12.81 9.68
C GLU A 32 -7.53 14.33 9.70
N ILE A 33 -6.44 14.81 9.07
CA ILE A 33 -6.14 16.24 8.93
C ILE A 33 -7.26 16.94 8.15
N ALA A 34 -7.62 16.44 6.97
CA ALA A 34 -8.68 17.03 6.15
C ALA A 34 -10.03 17.09 6.88
N LYS A 35 -10.35 16.09 7.71
CA LYS A 35 -11.55 16.09 8.55
C LYS A 35 -11.46 17.16 9.65
N SER A 36 -10.30 17.32 10.29
CA SER A 36 -10.05 18.35 11.31
C SER A 36 -10.21 19.76 10.73
N ASP A 37 -9.81 19.95 9.48
CA ASP A 37 -9.92 21.23 8.76
C ASP A 37 -11.32 21.48 8.18
N GLY A 38 -12.27 20.56 8.38
CA GLY A 38 -13.65 20.66 7.89
C GLY A 38 -13.82 20.36 6.39
N VAL A 39 -12.77 19.91 5.71
CA VAL A 39 -12.77 19.56 4.27
C VAL A 39 -13.22 18.12 4.08
N ASN A 40 -14.50 17.86 4.31
CA ASN A 40 -15.07 16.51 4.36
C ASN A 40 -14.87 15.68 3.08
N GLU A 41 -14.95 16.30 1.91
CA GLU A 41 -14.78 15.63 0.62
C GLU A 41 -13.34 15.13 0.42
N ALA A 42 -12.34 15.95 0.78
CA ALA A 42 -10.94 15.54 0.78
C ALA A 42 -10.68 14.42 1.81
N ALA A 43 -11.32 14.50 2.98
CA ALA A 43 -11.21 13.45 3.99
C ALA A 43 -11.75 12.10 3.48
N GLU A 44 -12.84 12.11 2.72
CA GLU A 44 -13.39 10.91 2.11
C GLU A 44 -12.51 10.38 0.97
N PHE A 45 -12.01 11.27 0.12
CA PHE A 45 -11.06 10.94 -0.93
C PHE A 45 -9.83 10.21 -0.35
N PHE A 46 -9.20 10.76 0.69
CA PHE A 46 -8.04 10.14 1.32
C PHE A 46 -8.38 8.82 2.03
N ARG A 47 -9.56 8.67 2.63
CA ARG A 47 -10.01 7.37 3.15
C ARG A 47 -10.13 6.32 2.04
N ASN A 48 -10.60 6.72 0.87
CA ASN A 48 -10.72 5.80 -0.27
C ASN A 48 -9.33 5.46 -0.85
N ALA A 49 -8.41 6.43 -0.96
CA ALA A 49 -7.03 6.17 -1.32
C ALA A 49 -6.35 5.19 -0.34
N ALA A 50 -6.53 5.39 0.97
CA ALA A 50 -6.01 4.46 1.97
C ALA A 50 -6.54 3.02 1.78
N LYS A 51 -7.82 2.85 1.42
CA LYS A 51 -8.40 1.53 1.12
C LYS A 51 -7.75 0.90 -0.12
N VAL A 52 -7.46 1.70 -1.15
CA VAL A 52 -6.78 1.25 -2.36
C VAL A 52 -5.38 0.72 -2.04
N GLU A 53 -4.56 1.47 -1.30
CA GLU A 53 -3.19 1.01 -0.96
C GLU A 53 -3.21 -0.24 -0.06
N LYS A 54 -4.22 -0.38 0.80
CA LYS A 54 -4.43 -1.64 1.54
C LYS A 54 -4.75 -2.80 0.61
N GLY A 55 -5.52 -2.55 -0.46
CA GLY A 55 -5.79 -3.53 -1.51
C GLY A 55 -4.50 -3.96 -2.23
N HIS A 56 -3.67 -3.01 -2.65
CA HIS A 56 -2.37 -3.29 -3.25
C HIS A 56 -1.46 -4.10 -2.31
N ALA A 57 -1.35 -3.71 -1.04
CA ALA A 57 -0.59 -4.44 -0.03
C ALA A 57 -1.03 -5.90 0.09
N ASN A 58 -2.35 -6.15 0.17
CA ASN A 58 -2.90 -7.50 0.23
C ASN A 58 -2.54 -8.33 -1.01
N GLU A 59 -2.65 -7.75 -2.22
CA GLU A 59 -2.30 -8.46 -3.46
C GLU A 59 -0.80 -8.83 -3.50
N VAL A 60 0.07 -7.91 -3.10
CA VAL A 60 1.52 -8.16 -3.03
C VAL A 60 1.83 -9.26 -1.99
N GLU A 61 1.15 -9.28 -0.84
CA GLU A 61 1.29 -10.36 0.14
C GLU A 61 0.89 -11.73 -0.42
N GLU A 62 -0.22 -11.79 -1.15
CA GLU A 62 -0.68 -13.04 -1.78
C GLU A 62 0.31 -13.54 -2.85
N ILE A 63 0.90 -12.63 -3.63
CA ILE A 63 1.96 -12.99 -4.59
C ILE A 63 3.20 -13.51 -3.85
N LEU A 64 3.63 -12.82 -2.79
CA LEU A 64 4.79 -13.24 -1.99
C LEU A 64 4.60 -14.62 -1.35
N LYS A 65 3.39 -14.96 -0.92
CA LYS A 65 3.06 -16.29 -0.39
C LYS A 65 3.19 -17.39 -1.45
N LYS A 66 2.80 -17.11 -2.70
CA LYS A 66 2.88 -18.06 -3.82
C LYS A 66 4.31 -18.27 -4.35
N LEU A 67 5.21 -17.32 -4.09
CA LEU A 67 6.62 -17.37 -4.51
C LEU A 67 7.57 -17.86 -3.41
N ARG A 68 7.05 -18.18 -2.22
CA ARG A 68 7.78 -18.81 -1.12
C ARG A 68 7.80 -20.32 -1.26
#